data_AF-A0A959M114-F1
#
_entry.id   AF-A0A959M114-F1
#
_cell.length_a   1.000
_cell.length_b   1.000
_cell.length_c   1.000
_cell.angle_alpha   90.00
_cell.angle_beta   90.00
_cell.angle_gamma   90.00
#
_symmetry.space_group_name_H-M   'P 1'
#
loop_
_entity.id
_entity.type
_entity.pdbx_description
1 polymer ?
#
loop_
_entity_poly.entity_id
_entity_poly.type
_entity_poly.pdbx_seq_one_letter_code
_entity_poly.pdbx_strand_id
1 'polypeptide(L)'
;MIINKLSILLFFPFLTFSCTSEEKGKLPDSAFYNNTGSALTQEQQAAFDALNTLQTSTDEMNRLYSTFVKPSYPADTSFEVSQSELRAFMEQFIYEHCQNLSPEIQNQLAKTAVLAQKKYTVLHCTENRSDIDYDKGLPMTGTWVIPNILNRRDVILVW
;
A
#
# COMPACT_ATOMS: atom_id res chain seq x y z
N MET A 1 -16.06 -51.57 -50.29
CA MET A 1 -17.02 -50.76 -49.50
C MET A 1 -16.37 -50.46 -48.15
N ILE A 2 -15.32 -49.64 -48.15
CA ILE A 2 -15.25 -48.23 -47.70
C ILE A 2 -15.72 -48.04 -46.25
N ILE A 3 -14.72 -47.88 -45.37
CA ILE A 3 -14.79 -47.52 -43.95
C ILE A 3 -15.06 -46.02 -43.85
N ASN A 4 -16.11 -45.60 -43.16
CA ASN A 4 -16.30 -44.20 -42.77
C ASN A 4 -16.05 -44.04 -41.27
N LYS A 5 -14.89 -43.47 -40.94
CA LYS A 5 -14.58 -42.90 -39.63
C LYS A 5 -15.31 -41.57 -39.50
N LEU A 6 -16.26 -41.48 -38.58
CA LEU A 6 -16.96 -40.25 -38.25
C LEU A 6 -16.15 -39.50 -37.18
N SER A 7 -15.26 -38.60 -37.60
CA SER A 7 -14.56 -37.68 -36.71
C SER A 7 -15.51 -36.59 -36.25
N ILE A 8 -15.91 -36.63 -34.98
CA ILE A 8 -16.71 -35.59 -34.33
C ILE A 8 -15.75 -34.46 -33.94
N LEU A 9 -15.77 -33.37 -34.71
CA LEU A 9 -15.06 -32.12 -34.44
C LEU A 9 -15.89 -31.28 -33.45
N LEU A 10 -15.51 -31.32 -32.18
CA LEU A 10 -16.03 -30.45 -31.12
C LEU A 10 -15.43 -29.04 -31.28
N PHE A 11 -16.16 -28.15 -31.95
CA PHE A 11 -15.92 -26.72 -31.86
C PHE A 11 -16.57 -26.19 -30.57
N PHE A 12 -15.77 -25.98 -29.52
CA PHE A 12 -16.15 -25.17 -28.38
C PHE A 12 -15.95 -23.69 -28.74
N PRO A 13 -17.02 -22.88 -28.92
CA PRO A 13 -16.86 -21.44 -29.00
C PRO A 13 -16.46 -20.92 -27.62
N PHE A 14 -15.22 -20.47 -27.50
CA PHE A 14 -14.79 -19.60 -26.41
C PHE A 14 -15.65 -18.33 -26.48
N LEU A 15 -16.68 -18.26 -25.66
CA LEU A 15 -17.36 -17.00 -25.34
C LEU A 15 -16.35 -16.14 -24.57
N THR A 16 -15.61 -15.32 -25.30
CA THR A 16 -14.83 -14.23 -24.71
C THR A 16 -15.82 -13.23 -24.12
N PHE A 17 -16.10 -13.39 -22.83
CA PHE A 17 -16.79 -12.42 -22.01
C PHE A 17 -15.94 -11.14 -22.01
N SER A 18 -16.29 -10.20 -22.88
CA SER A 18 -15.75 -8.85 -22.81
C SER A 18 -16.58 -8.09 -21.79
N CYS A 19 -16.06 -7.94 -20.58
CA CYS A 19 -16.65 -7.07 -19.57
C CYS A 19 -16.53 -5.61 -20.04
N THR A 20 -17.64 -5.01 -20.45
CA THR A 20 -17.79 -3.57 -20.48
C THR A 20 -18.00 -3.08 -19.05
N SER A 21 -16.95 -2.61 -18.40
CA SER A 21 -17.08 -1.85 -17.15
C SER A 21 -17.13 -0.36 -17.49
N GLU A 22 -18.35 0.17 -17.63
CA GLU A 22 -18.58 1.58 -17.39
C GLU A 22 -18.70 1.81 -15.88
N GLU A 23 -17.67 2.35 -15.27
CA GLU A 23 -17.84 3.24 -14.11
C GLU A 23 -16.95 4.47 -14.29
N LYS A 24 -17.59 5.57 -14.70
CA LYS A 24 -17.03 6.92 -14.61
C LYS A 24 -17.01 7.35 -13.14
N GLY A 25 -16.13 6.76 -12.34
CA GLY A 25 -15.58 7.45 -11.19
C GLY A 25 -14.54 8.43 -11.70
N LYS A 26 -14.80 9.74 -11.62
CA LYS A 26 -13.74 10.75 -11.80
C LYS A 26 -12.66 10.48 -10.74
N LEU A 27 -11.63 9.73 -11.11
CA LEU A 27 -10.35 9.80 -10.42
C LEU A 27 -9.91 11.27 -10.47
N PRO A 28 -9.45 11.86 -9.36
CA PRO A 28 -8.71 13.09 -9.45
C PRO A 28 -7.56 12.83 -10.43
N ASP A 29 -7.45 13.70 -11.43
CA ASP A 29 -6.33 13.71 -12.38
C ASP A 29 -5.06 13.33 -11.65
N SER A 30 -4.26 12.44 -12.23
CA SER A 30 -2.90 12.18 -11.78
C SER A 30 -2.17 13.51 -11.84
N ALA A 31 -2.26 14.28 -10.77
CA ALA A 31 -1.51 15.49 -10.58
C ALA A 31 -0.08 15.01 -10.52
N PHE A 32 0.60 15.08 -11.68
CA PHE A 32 2.04 15.18 -11.72
C PHE A 32 2.41 16.09 -10.57
N TYR A 33 3.14 15.57 -9.58
CA TYR A 33 3.55 16.33 -8.42
C TYR A 33 4.21 17.60 -8.93
N ASN A 34 3.47 18.71 -8.91
CA ASN A 34 3.99 20.01 -9.30
C ASN A 34 5.06 20.28 -8.27
N ASN A 35 6.30 20.01 -8.65
CA ASN A 35 7.47 20.04 -7.79
C ASN A 35 7.89 21.50 -7.56
N THR A 36 6.93 22.35 -7.21
CA THR A 36 7.13 23.62 -6.51
C THR A 36 7.31 23.35 -5.00
N GLY A 37 7.74 22.14 -4.66
CA GLY A 37 7.81 21.64 -3.29
C GLY A 37 8.80 22.46 -2.49
N SER A 38 8.27 23.20 -1.53
CA SER A 38 9.06 23.90 -0.51
C SER A 38 10.15 22.99 0.05
N ALA A 39 11.30 23.59 0.36
CA ALA A 39 12.39 22.87 1.01
C ALA A 39 11.87 22.12 2.23
N LEU A 40 12.23 20.83 2.34
CA LEU A 40 11.86 20.02 3.48
C LEU A 40 12.51 20.56 4.75
N THR A 41 11.79 20.49 5.86
CA THR A 41 12.43 20.70 7.16
C THR A 41 13.37 19.53 7.46
N GLN A 42 14.27 19.72 8.43
CA GLN A 42 15.16 18.65 8.90
C GLN A 42 14.38 17.42 9.37
N GLU A 43 13.26 17.62 10.08
CA GLU A 43 12.41 16.52 10.57
C GLU A 43 11.76 15.74 9.43
N GLN A 44 11.30 16.44 8.39
CA GLN A 44 10.68 15.81 7.23
C GLN A 44 11.69 15.01 6.40
N GLN A 45 12.90 15.55 6.23
CA GLN A 45 13.99 14.83 5.58
C GLN A 45 14.37 13.58 6.39
N ALA A 46 14.52 13.71 7.71
CA ALA A 46 14.82 12.58 8.58
C ALA A 46 13.73 11.49 8.53
N ALA A 47 12.45 11.89 8.45
CA ALA A 47 11.35 10.95 8.26
C ALA A 47 11.48 10.17 6.95
N PHE A 48 11.88 10.85 5.87
CA PHE A 48 12.10 10.19 4.59
C PHE A 48 13.30 9.25 4.59
N ASP A 49 14.39 9.64 5.23
CA ASP A 49 15.57 8.80 5.39
C ASP A 49 15.26 7.55 6.23
N ALA A 50 14.52 7.69 7.33
CA ALA A 50 14.10 6.56 8.16
C ALA A 50 13.23 5.56 7.40
N LEU A 51 12.26 6.05 6.61
CA LEU A 51 11.45 5.21 5.73
C LEU A 51 12.28 4.50 4.65
N ASN A 52 13.31 5.16 4.09
CA ASN A 52 14.23 4.52 3.14
C ASN A 52 15.04 3.41 3.82
N THR A 53 15.52 3.65 5.04
CA THR A 53 16.21 2.63 5.84
C THR A 53 15.29 1.45 6.12
N LEU A 54 14.04 1.69 6.51
CA LEU A 54 13.08 0.62 6.78
C LEU A 54 12.79 -0.24 5.54
N GLN A 55 12.66 0.38 4.36
CA GLN A 55 12.43 -0.35 3.10
C GLN A 55 13.53 -1.41 2.85
N THR A 56 14.77 -1.14 3.24
CA THR A 56 15.89 -2.08 3.06
C THR A 56 16.21 -2.94 4.29
N SER A 57 15.49 -2.76 5.39
CA SER A 57 15.76 -3.44 6.67
C SER A 57 14.71 -4.46 7.08
N THR A 58 13.70 -4.68 6.23
CA THR A 58 12.68 -5.72 6.45
C THR A 58 13.30 -7.10 6.25
N ASP A 59 12.89 -8.05 7.08
CA ASP A 59 13.40 -9.43 7.06
C ASP A 59 12.95 -10.18 5.80
N GLU A 60 11.72 -9.91 5.37
CA GLU A 60 11.17 -10.37 4.11
C GLU A 60 11.17 -9.23 3.09
N MET A 61 11.55 -9.56 1.85
CA MET A 61 11.36 -8.62 0.75
C MET A 61 9.88 -8.22 0.67
N ASN A 62 9.62 -7.03 0.10
CA ASN A 62 8.28 -6.63 -0.30
C ASN A 62 7.30 -6.29 0.85
N ARG A 63 7.83 -5.96 2.05
CA ARG A 63 7.01 -5.57 3.21
C ARG A 63 6.76 -4.07 3.33
N LEU A 64 7.74 -3.23 3.01
CA LEU A 64 7.59 -1.77 3.02
C LEU A 64 8.12 -1.18 1.72
N TYR A 65 7.37 -0.25 1.13
CA TYR A 65 7.77 0.47 -0.07
C TYR A 65 7.52 1.97 0.04
N SER A 66 8.42 2.75 -0.53
CA SER A 66 8.22 4.16 -0.83
C SER A 66 8.19 4.36 -2.35
N THR A 67 7.04 4.74 -2.91
CA THR A 67 6.85 4.91 -4.36
C THR A 67 6.42 6.34 -4.73
N PHE A 68 6.77 6.78 -5.92
CA PHE A 68 6.33 8.06 -6.49
C PHE A 68 5.07 7.92 -7.35
N VAL A 69 4.68 6.69 -7.68
CA VAL A 69 3.50 6.41 -8.51
C VAL A 69 2.43 5.80 -7.63
N LYS A 70 1.25 6.44 -7.62
CA LYS A 70 0.08 5.94 -6.91
C LYS A 70 -0.33 4.58 -7.48
N PRO A 71 -0.31 3.52 -6.68
CA PRO A 71 -0.89 2.25 -7.10
C PRO A 71 -2.37 2.45 -7.42
N SER A 72 -2.78 2.02 -8.62
CA SER A 72 -4.18 2.03 -9.05
C SER A 72 -4.91 0.84 -8.41
N TYR A 73 -5.12 0.89 -7.09
CA TYR A 73 -5.98 -0.06 -6.39
C TYR A 73 -7.19 0.68 -5.82
N PRO A 74 -8.43 0.24 -6.11
CA PRO A 74 -9.57 0.74 -5.38
C PRO A 74 -9.45 0.25 -3.93
N ALA A 75 -9.19 1.19 -3.02
CA ALA A 75 -9.16 0.88 -1.60
C ALA A 75 -10.52 0.36 -1.13
N ASP A 76 -10.52 -0.59 -0.22
CA ASP A 76 -11.77 -1.10 0.36
C ASP A 76 -12.36 -0.10 1.33
N THR A 77 -11.48 0.58 2.06
CA THR A 77 -11.83 1.67 2.96
C THR A 77 -10.67 2.68 3.06
N SER A 78 -10.97 3.84 3.63
CA SER A 78 -9.97 4.83 4.00
C SER A 78 -10.25 5.37 5.40
N PHE A 79 -9.19 5.69 6.12
CA PHE A 79 -9.26 6.30 7.44
C PHE A 79 -8.13 7.30 7.65
N GLU A 80 -8.31 8.23 8.59
CA GLU A 80 -7.24 9.13 9.01
C GLU A 80 -6.60 8.62 10.31
N VAL A 81 -5.28 8.69 10.39
CA VAL A 81 -4.52 8.47 11.62
C VAL A 81 -3.69 9.71 11.97
N SER A 82 -3.58 10.01 13.25
CA SER A 82 -2.61 10.97 13.76
C SER A 82 -1.18 10.43 13.66
N GLN A 83 -0.19 11.32 13.73
CA GLN A 83 1.22 10.95 13.83
C GLN A 83 1.49 9.97 14.99
N SER A 84 0.85 10.16 16.14
CA SER A 84 1.02 9.28 17.31
C SER A 84 0.41 7.89 17.10
N GLU A 85 -0.75 7.81 16.43
CA GLU A 85 -1.35 6.52 16.09
C GLU A 85 -0.51 5.79 15.05
N LEU A 86 -0.10 6.47 13.97
CA LEU A 86 0.79 5.90 12.97
C LEU A 86 2.10 5.41 13.59
N ARG A 87 2.64 6.13 14.58
CA ARG A 87 3.83 5.68 15.31
C ARG A 87 3.60 4.31 15.96
N ALA A 88 2.48 4.12 16.65
CA ALA A 88 2.17 2.84 17.29
C ALA A 88 2.05 1.71 16.27
N PHE A 89 1.41 1.97 15.12
CA PHE A 89 1.36 1.00 14.02
C PHE A 89 2.74 0.69 13.43
N MET A 90 3.59 1.71 13.23
CA MET A 90 4.96 1.51 12.75
C MET A 90 5.82 0.74 13.77
N GLU A 91 5.66 1.00 15.07
CA GLU A 91 6.35 0.26 16.13
C GLU A 91 5.98 -1.24 16.07
N GLN A 92 4.68 -1.55 15.91
CA GLN A 92 4.21 -2.93 15.76
C GLN A 92 4.74 -3.58 14.47
N PHE A 93 4.60 -2.89 13.33
CA PHE A 93 5.05 -3.38 12.03
C PHE A 93 6.54 -3.70 12.02
N ILE A 94 7.36 -2.80 12.57
CA ILE A 94 8.83 -2.95 12.62
C ILE A 94 9.22 -4.07 13.58
N TYR A 95 8.52 -4.22 14.70
CA TYR A 95 8.75 -5.31 15.64
C TYR A 95 8.52 -6.68 14.97
N GLU A 96 7.48 -6.79 14.14
CA GLU A 96 7.14 -8.03 13.45
C GLU A 96 8.07 -8.33 12.27
N HIS A 97 8.41 -7.31 11.47
CA HIS A 97 9.03 -7.49 10.14
C HIS A 97 10.48 -7.02 10.02
N CYS A 98 11.11 -6.50 11.09
CA CYS A 98 12.50 -6.02 11.09
C CYS A 98 13.31 -6.58 12.29
N GLN A 99 13.21 -7.88 12.55
CA GLN A 99 13.79 -8.59 13.69
C GLN A 99 15.33 -8.58 13.68
N ASN A 100 15.95 -8.33 12.54
CA ASN A 100 17.40 -8.17 12.43
C ASN A 100 17.94 -6.84 13.01
N LEU A 101 17.06 -5.87 13.31
CA LEU A 101 17.43 -4.61 13.95
C LEU A 101 17.37 -4.72 15.48
N SER A 102 18.21 -3.96 16.19
CA SER A 102 18.10 -3.87 17.65
C SER A 102 16.82 -3.13 18.05
N PRO A 103 16.23 -3.42 19.23
CA PRO A 103 15.01 -2.73 19.69
C PRO A 103 15.14 -1.20 19.76
N GLU A 104 16.33 -0.70 20.08
CA GLU A 104 16.63 0.74 20.10
C GLU A 104 16.50 1.35 18.70
N ILE A 105 17.10 0.69 17.69
CA ILE A 105 17.03 1.15 16.30
C ILE A 105 15.60 1.03 15.77
N GLN A 106 14.89 -0.06 16.09
CA GLN A 106 13.49 -0.24 15.73
C GLN A 106 12.63 0.93 16.23
N ASN A 107 12.76 1.28 17.53
CA ASN A 107 12.00 2.37 18.12
C ASN A 107 12.36 3.73 17.48
N GLN A 108 13.65 3.98 17.26
CA GLN A 108 14.12 5.22 16.64
C GLN A 108 13.58 5.38 15.21
N LEU A 109 13.60 4.32 14.40
CA LEU A 109 13.09 4.34 13.04
C LEU A 109 11.58 4.54 13.03
N ALA A 110 10.82 3.83 13.88
CA ALA A 110 9.38 4.00 13.99
C ALA A 110 8.99 5.44 14.34
N LYS A 111 9.66 6.03 15.34
CA LYS A 111 9.43 7.41 15.77
C LYS A 111 9.78 8.41 14.68
N THR A 112 10.90 8.22 13.99
CA THR A 112 11.39 9.17 12.98
C THR A 112 10.57 9.09 11.69
N ALA A 113 10.22 7.89 11.23
CA ALA A 113 9.50 7.66 9.97
C ALA A 113 8.16 8.40 9.87
N VAL A 114 7.53 8.69 11.00
CA VAL A 114 6.22 9.37 11.06
C VAL A 114 6.32 10.89 11.24
N LEU A 115 7.51 11.49 11.27
CA LEU A 115 7.66 12.94 11.48
C LEU A 115 7.39 13.79 10.24
N ALA A 116 7.03 13.17 9.11
CA ALA A 116 6.79 13.91 7.87
C ALA A 116 5.59 14.86 7.99
N GLN A 117 4.51 14.44 8.66
CA GLN A 117 3.29 15.26 8.82
C GLN A 117 2.46 14.82 10.03
N LYS A 118 1.55 15.68 10.49
CA LYS A 118 0.76 15.46 11.72
C LYS A 118 -0.39 14.46 11.57
N LYS A 119 -0.90 14.30 10.34
CA LYS A 119 -2.05 13.46 10.01
C LYS A 119 -1.78 12.71 8.72
N TYR A 120 -2.27 11.49 8.62
CA TYR A 120 -2.09 10.62 7.47
C TYR A 120 -3.42 10.02 7.07
N THR A 121 -3.73 10.08 5.78
CA THR A 121 -4.78 9.24 5.20
C THR A 121 -4.17 7.88 4.92
N VAL A 122 -4.85 6.81 5.33
CA VAL A 122 -4.49 5.44 5.03
C VAL A 122 -5.61 4.84 4.18
N LEU A 123 -5.22 4.24 3.07
CA LEU A 123 -6.07 3.44 2.21
C LEU A 123 -5.79 1.98 2.54
N HIS A 124 -6.81 1.23 2.91
CA HIS A 124 -6.66 -0.17 3.27
C HIS A 124 -7.23 -1.06 2.17
N CYS A 125 -6.42 -2.02 1.74
CA CYS A 125 -6.74 -2.98 0.69
C CYS A 125 -6.54 -4.40 1.24
N THR A 126 -7.58 -5.22 1.17
CA THR A 126 -7.59 -6.65 1.50
C THR A 126 -8.12 -7.46 0.32
N GLU A 127 -7.65 -8.70 0.18
CA GLU A 127 -8.20 -9.63 -0.82
C GLU A 127 -9.59 -10.14 -0.39
N ASN A 128 -9.86 -10.22 0.92
CA ASN A 128 -11.10 -10.76 1.48
C ASN A 128 -11.81 -9.72 2.38
N ARG A 129 -12.74 -8.97 1.78
CA ARG A 129 -13.50 -7.91 2.47
C ARG A 129 -14.45 -8.40 3.57
N SER A 130 -14.89 -9.65 3.52
CA SER A 130 -15.96 -10.18 4.39
C SER A 130 -15.55 -10.38 5.85
N ASP A 131 -14.25 -10.41 6.14
CA ASP A 131 -13.74 -10.91 7.43
C ASP A 131 -13.18 -9.80 8.33
N ILE A 132 -13.26 -8.54 7.90
CA ILE A 132 -12.63 -7.41 8.60
C ILE A 132 -13.66 -6.66 9.45
N ASP A 133 -13.51 -6.82 10.76
CA ASP A 133 -14.30 -6.15 11.78
C ASP A 133 -13.60 -4.85 12.23
N TYR A 134 -13.98 -3.75 11.60
CA TYR A 134 -13.46 -2.41 11.91
C TYR A 134 -13.94 -1.87 13.27
N ASP A 135 -14.93 -2.51 13.90
CA ASP A 135 -15.43 -2.08 15.22
C ASP A 135 -14.43 -2.42 16.34
N LYS A 136 -13.48 -3.32 16.07
CA LYS A 136 -12.40 -3.72 16.99
C LYS A 136 -11.13 -2.86 16.86
N GLY A 137 -11.12 -1.87 15.97
CA GLY A 137 -9.98 -1.00 15.72
C GLY A 137 -9.48 -1.08 14.29
N LEU A 138 -8.35 -0.41 14.02
CA LEU A 138 -7.76 -0.37 12.68
C LEU A 138 -7.09 -1.72 12.35
N PRO A 139 -7.36 -2.31 11.18
CA PRO A 139 -6.87 -3.64 10.84
C PRO A 139 -5.37 -3.63 10.55
N MET A 140 -4.59 -4.36 11.34
CA MET A 140 -3.17 -4.62 11.08
C MET A 140 -2.99 -5.82 10.15
N THR A 141 -3.69 -5.81 9.02
CA THR A 141 -3.71 -6.88 8.01
C THR A 141 -3.74 -6.29 6.61
N GLY A 142 -3.45 -7.08 5.59
CA GLY A 142 -3.55 -6.66 4.20
C GLY A 142 -2.53 -5.59 3.84
N THR A 143 -2.89 -4.71 2.91
CA THR A 143 -2.01 -3.63 2.45
C THR A 143 -2.53 -2.28 2.88
N TRP A 144 -1.68 -1.51 3.56
CA TRP A 144 -1.91 -0.10 3.83
C TRP A 144 -1.15 0.75 2.82
N VAL A 145 -1.86 1.64 2.13
CA VAL A 145 -1.27 2.66 1.27
C VAL A 145 -1.47 4.01 1.93
N ILE A 146 -0.39 4.71 2.20
CA ILE A 146 -0.35 6.05 2.79
C ILE A 146 0.01 7.01 1.66
N PRO A 147 -0.97 7.53 0.91
CA PRO A 147 -0.69 8.35 -0.25
C PRO A 147 -0.19 9.74 0.15
N ASN A 148 0.53 10.35 -0.78
CA ASN A 148 0.73 11.78 -0.85
C ASN A 148 1.43 12.39 0.38
N ILE A 149 2.40 11.67 0.97
CA ILE A 149 3.20 12.19 2.08
C ILE A 149 3.95 13.43 1.59
N LEU A 150 3.58 14.58 2.13
CA LEU A 150 4.07 15.91 1.75
C LEU A 150 4.01 16.22 0.25
N ASN A 151 3.07 15.63 -0.49
CA ASN A 151 3.00 15.73 -1.95
C ASN A 151 4.30 15.28 -2.65
N ARG A 152 4.95 14.24 -2.14
CA ARG A 152 6.22 13.75 -2.69
C ARG A 152 6.21 12.26 -2.98
N ARG A 153 5.61 11.45 -2.10
CA ARG A 153 5.62 9.99 -2.28
C ARG A 153 4.51 9.32 -1.49
N ASP A 154 4.22 8.09 -1.88
CA ASP A 154 3.34 7.18 -1.18
C ASP A 154 4.17 6.16 -0.42
N VAL A 155 3.66 5.72 0.73
CA VAL A 155 4.24 4.60 1.50
C VAL A 155 3.26 3.44 1.48
N ILE A 156 3.77 2.24 1.23
CA ILE A 156 2.97 1.01 1.21
C ILE A 156 3.52 0.09 2.30
N LEU A 157 2.65 -0.38 3.18
CA LEU A 157 2.94 -1.39 4.21
C LEU A 157 2.14 -2.65 3.89
N VAL A 158 2.81 -3.79 3.82
CA VAL A 158 2.20 -5.10 3.64
C VAL A 158 2.32 -5.86 4.97
N TRP A 159 1.22 -5.89 5.72
CA TRP A 159 1.14 -6.52 7.04
C TRP A 159 1.33 -8.04 6.95
#